data_AF-A0A349HB19-F1
#
_entry.id   AF-A0A349HB19-F1
#
_cell.length_a   1.000
_cell.length_b   1.000
_cell.length_c   1.000
_cell.angle_alpha   90.00
_cell.angle_beta   90.00
_cell.angle_gamma   90.00
#
_symmetry.space_group_name_H-M   'P 1'
#
loop_
_entity.id
_entity.type
_entity.pdbx_description
1 polymer ?
#
loop_
_entity_poly.entity_id
_entity_poly.type
_entity_poly.pdbx_seq_one_letter_code
_entity_poly.pdbx_strand_id
1 'polypeptide(L)'
;MKTCDAIAFFGNATATAEAAGISPSAVSQWGDLVPPATAAILEKLTNGALIFDPSAYRKRNGRLWALAKEGNCHAKPALSMGQEAAA
;
A
#
# COMPACT_ATOMS: atom_id res chain seq x y z
N MET A 1 -1.54 0.23 9.58
CA MET A 1 -2.31 1.19 8.78
C MET A 1 -3.21 0.43 7.80
N LYS A 2 -4.41 0.94 7.51
CA LYS A 2 -5.31 0.32 6.53
C LYS A 2 -4.96 0.76 5.11
N THR A 3 -5.10 -0.15 4.16
CA THR A 3 -4.85 0.13 2.74
C THR A 3 -5.78 1.21 2.21
N CYS A 4 -7.07 1.15 2.55
CA CYS A 4 -8.05 2.17 2.14
C CYS A 4 -7.70 3.57 2.65
N ASP A 5 -7.17 3.66 3.88
CA ASP A 5 -6.80 4.93 4.51
C ASP A 5 -5.58 5.54 3.82
N ALA A 6 -4.58 4.71 3.51
CA ALA A 6 -3.42 5.10 2.72
C ALA A 6 -3.85 5.61 1.33
N ILE A 7 -4.70 4.86 0.62
CA ILE A 7 -5.18 5.24 -0.71
C ILE A 7 -5.99 6.53 -0.64
N ALA A 8 -6.84 6.72 0.38
CA ALA A 8 -7.61 7.93 0.57
C ALA A 8 -6.71 9.16 0.85
N PHE A 9 -5.63 8.97 1.61
CA PHE A 9 -4.66 10.04 1.91
C PHE A 9 -3.94 10.55 0.66
N PHE A 10 -3.45 9.64 -0.19
CA PHE A 10 -2.82 10.00 -1.47
C PHE A 10 -3.83 10.25 -2.60
N GLY A 11 -5.12 10.04 -2.33
CA GLY A 11 -6.24 10.14 -3.28
C GLY A 11 -6.41 8.93 -4.19
N ASN A 12 -5.33 8.31 -4.66
CA ASN A 12 -5.41 7.14 -5.54
C ASN A 12 -4.30 6.10 -5.32
N ALA A 13 -4.54 4.87 -5.78
CA ALA A 13 -3.63 3.75 -5.62
C ALA A 13 -2.31 3.93 -6.38
N THR A 14 -2.34 4.58 -7.56
CA THR A 14 -1.14 4.88 -8.36
C THR A 14 -0.27 5.91 -7.66
N ALA A 15 -0.83 7.01 -7.15
CA ALA A 15 -0.13 8.03 -6.39
C ALA A 15 0.47 7.45 -5.10
N THR A 16 -0.24 6.53 -4.44
CA THR A 16 0.31 5.78 -3.30
C THR A 16 1.50 4.93 -3.72
N ALA A 17 1.43 4.28 -4.89
CA ALA A 17 2.50 3.44 -5.43
C ALA A 17 3.74 4.27 -5.81
N GLU A 18 3.53 5.39 -6.50
CA GLU A 18 4.57 6.35 -6.90
C GLU A 18 5.26 6.94 -5.68
N ALA A 19 4.49 7.36 -4.67
CA ALA A 19 5.03 7.84 -3.41
C ALA A 19 5.89 6.75 -2.73
N ALA A 20 5.38 5.52 -2.64
CA ALA A 20 6.10 4.39 -2.05
C ALA A 20 7.25 3.84 -2.91
N GLY A 21 7.40 4.26 -4.18
CA GLY A 21 8.39 3.74 -5.11
C GLY A 21 8.15 2.28 -5.53
N ILE A 22 6.90 1.84 -5.59
CA ILE A 22 6.51 0.47 -5.97
C ILE A 22 5.57 0.48 -7.18
N SER A 23 5.37 -0.68 -7.79
CA SER A 23 4.41 -0.82 -8.88
C SER A 23 2.96 -0.67 -8.38
N PRO A 24 2.05 -0.06 -9.16
CA PRO A 24 0.63 0.04 -8.81
C PRO A 24 -0.03 -1.34 -8.63
N SER A 25 0.44 -2.35 -9.36
CA SER A 25 0.02 -3.75 -9.18
C SER A 25 0.30 -4.27 -7.77
N ALA A 26 1.37 -3.80 -7.11
CA ALA A 26 1.69 -4.20 -5.74
C ALA A 26 0.68 -3.61 -4.74
N VAL A 27 0.24 -2.36 -4.94
CA VAL A 27 -0.80 -1.71 -4.12
C VAL A 27 -2.13 -2.47 -4.23
N SER A 28 -2.51 -2.88 -5.44
CA SER A 28 -3.71 -3.69 -5.67
C SER A 28 -3.62 -5.10 -5.07
N GLN A 29 -2.41 -5.61 -4.82
CA GLN A 29 -2.20 -6.89 -4.15
C GLN A 29 -2.20 -6.79 -2.63
N TRP A 30 -2.25 -5.58 -2.06
CA TRP A 30 -2.41 -5.40 -0.64
C TRP A 30 -3.79 -5.90 -0.19
N GLY A 31 -3.84 -6.49 1.00
CA GLY A 31 -5.10 -6.80 1.66
C GLY A 31 -5.65 -5.57 2.39
N ASP A 32 -6.42 -5.82 3.45
CA ASP A 32 -6.96 -4.77 4.33
C ASP A 32 -5.84 -3.90 4.98
N LEU A 33 -4.68 -4.51 5.24
CA LEU A 33 -3.52 -3.86 5.85
C LEU A 33 -2.37 -3.72 4.84
N VAL A 34 -1.75 -2.54 4.84
CA VAL A 34 -0.54 -2.24 4.07
C VAL A 34 0.62 -3.07 4.61
N PRO A 35 1.49 -3.67 3.78
CA PRO A 35 2.67 -4.38 4.27
C PRO A 35 3.55 -3.49 5.14
N PRO A 36 4.17 -4.03 6.21
CA PRO A 36 4.95 -3.24 7.16
C PRO A 36 6.15 -2.52 6.53
N ALA A 37 6.77 -3.14 5.52
CA ALA A 37 7.87 -2.52 4.78
C ALA A 37 7.42 -1.24 4.05
N THR A 38 6.28 -1.29 3.35
CA THR A 38 5.74 -0.11 2.67
C THR A 38 5.15 0.89 3.65
N ALA A 39 4.50 0.42 4.72
CA ALA A 39 3.94 1.29 5.74
C ALA A 39 5.01 2.18 6.40
N ALA A 40 6.19 1.63 6.70
CA ALA A 40 7.31 2.40 7.23
C ALA A 40 7.85 3.44 6.22
N ILE A 41 7.79 3.14 4.92
CA ILE A 41 8.17 4.10 3.86
C ILE A 41 7.14 5.23 3.79
N LEU A 42 5.85 4.89 3.76
CA LEU A 42 4.76 5.86 3.69
C LEU A 42 4.74 6.78 4.92
N GLU A 43 4.98 6.26 6.13
CA GLU A 43 5.09 7.09 7.34
C GLU A 43 6.16 8.17 7.19
N LYS A 44 7.35 7.78 6.71
CA LYS A 44 8.47 8.70 6.48
C LYS A 44 8.16 9.75 5.41
N LEU A 45 7.48 9.35 4.34
CA LEU A 45 7.09 10.25 3.24
C LEU A 45 6.00 11.23 3.65
N THR A 46 5.06 10.77 4.47
CA THR A 46 3.95 11.59 4.98
C THR A 46 4.30 12.35 6.24
N ASN A 47 5.57 12.31 6.66
CA ASN A 47 6.09 12.99 7.84
C ASN A 47 5.24 12.74 9.11
N GLY A 48 4.74 11.50 9.26
CA GLY A 48 3.91 11.08 10.38
C GLY A 48 2.39 11.27 10.21
N ALA A 49 1.90 11.67 9.03
CA ALA A 49 0.45 11.74 8.79
C ALA A 49 -0.20 10.34 8.73
N LEU A 50 0.55 9.33 8.27
CA LEU A 50 0.15 7.92 8.34
C LEU A 50 0.97 7.20 9.41
N ILE A 51 0.31 6.78 10.50
CA ILE A 51 0.98 6.11 11.63
C ILE A 51 1.19 4.62 11.31
N PHE A 52 2.45 4.20 11.24
CA PHE A 52 2.82 2.78 11.18
C PHE A 52 2.95 2.21 12.58
N ASP A 53 1.91 1.49 13.02
CA ASP A 53 1.99 0.69 14.24
C ASP A 53 2.48 -0.74 13.93
N PRO A 54 3.71 -1.13 14.33
CA PRO A 54 4.22 -2.48 14.13
C PRO A 54 3.50 -3.53 14.98
N SER A 55 2.82 -3.12 16.06
CA SER A 55 2.05 -4.01 16.95
C SER A 55 0.77 -4.53 16.29
N ALA A 56 0.23 -3.75 15.35
CA ALA A 56 -0.89 -4.15 14.49
C ALA A 56 -0.54 -5.29 13.51
N TYR A 57 0.74 -5.60 13.33
CA TYR A 57 1.20 -6.68 12.46
C TYR A 57 1.58 -7.91 13.28
N ARG A 58 1.08 -9.08 12.88
CA ARG A 58 1.47 -10.33 13.54
C ARG A 58 2.86 -10.75 13.06
N LYS A 59 3.77 -10.97 14.01
CA LYS A 59 5.03 -11.67 13.75
C LYS A 59 4.72 -13.13 13.41
N ARG A 60 5.01 -13.57 12.19
CA ARG A 60 5.04 -15.00 11.82
C ARG A 60 6.48 -15.34 11.45
N ASN A 61 7.09 -16.29 12.15
CA ASN A 61 8.47 -16.75 11.94
C ASN A 61 9.50 -15.61 11.82
N GLY A 62 9.47 -14.63 12.74
CA GLY A 62 10.44 -13.53 12.76
C GLY A 62 10.25 -12.42 11.72
N ARG A 63 9.29 -12.57 10.79
CA ARG A 63 8.91 -11.52 9.83
C ARG A 63 7.55 -10.92 10.21
N LEU A 64 7.44 -9.59 10.12
CA LEU A 64 6.15 -8.90 10.19
C LEU A 64 5.45 -9.17 8.85
N TRP A 65 4.29 -9.83 8.89
CA TRP A 65 3.48 -10.04 7.71
C TRP A 65 2.10 -9.39 7.93
N ALA A 66 1.54 -8.81 6.88
CA ALA A 66 0.19 -8.28 6.93
C ALA A 66 -0.82 -9.43 6.84
N LEU A 67 -1.53 -9.68 7.95
CA LEU A 67 -2.71 -10.57 7.99
C LEU A 67 -3.86 -9.90 7.24
N ALA A 68 -4.04 -10.18 5.95
CA ALA A 68 -5.33 -9.92 5.29
C ALA A 68 -5.52 -10.67 3.96
N LYS A 69 -6.30 -11.75 4.04
CA LYS A 69 -7.21 -12.31 3.01
C LYS A 69 -8.36 -12.87 3.88
N GLU A 70 -9.65 -12.58 3.74
CA GLU A 70 -10.47 -11.86 2.77
C GLU A 70 -10.96 -10.49 3.29
N GLY A 71 -11.11 -9.54 2.36
CA GLY A 71 -11.57 -8.18 2.65
C GLY A 71 -11.23 -7.24 1.50
N ASN A 72 -11.88 -7.49 0.37
CA ASN A 72 -11.71 -6.84 -0.91
C ASN A 72 -11.86 -5.29 -0.82
N CYS A 73 -10.76 -4.55 -0.69
CA CYS A 73 -10.72 -3.13 -1.04
C CYS A 73 -10.70 -3.02 -2.58
N HIS A 74 -11.88 -3.15 -3.19
CA HIS A 74 -12.11 -2.94 -4.62
C HIS A 74 -11.92 -1.45 -4.96
N ALA A 75 -10.67 -0.99 -5.01
CA ALA A 75 -10.34 0.20 -5.77
C ALA A 75 -10.61 -0.15 -7.24
N LYS A 76 -11.77 0.28 -7.73
CA LYS A 76 -12.18 0.13 -9.13
C LYS A 76 -11.04 0.59 -10.04
N PRO A 77 -10.70 -0.14 -11.12
CA PRO A 77 -9.62 0.27 -12.01
C PRO A 77 -10.02 1.58 -12.70
N ALA A 78 -9.32 2.67 -12.38
CA ALA A 78 -9.22 3.78 -13.30
C ALA A 78 -8.33 3.29 -14.46
N LEU A 79 -9.01 2.82 -15.48
CA LEU A 79 -8.50 2.49 -16.80
C LEU A 79 -7.58 3.64 -17.31
N SER A 80 -6.28 3.42 -17.40
CA SER A 80 -5.50 3.76 -18.61
C SER A 80 -4.06 3.27 -18.46
N MET A 81 -3.81 2.11 -19.07
CA MET A 81 -2.49 1.51 -19.22
C MET A 81 -1.86 2.15 -20.48
N GLY A 82 -1.15 3.26 -20.29
CA GLY A 82 -0.27 3.84 -21.30
C GLY A 82 1.00 3.02 -21.35
N GLN A 83 1.18 2.27 -22.44
CA GLN A 83 2.34 1.46 -22.72
C GLN A 83 3.35 2.36 -23.46
N GLU A 84 4.44 2.75 -22.81
CA GLU A 84 5.63 3.29 -23.50
C GLU A 84 6.81 2.39 -23.16
N ALA A 85 6.92 1.31 -23.93
CA ALA A 85 8.15 0.54 -24.05
C ALA A 85 9.04 1.24 -25.10
N ALA A 86 10.25 1.51 -24.64
CA ALA A 86 11.51 1.78 -25.34
C ALA A 86 11.57 1.65 -26.87
N ALA A 87 12.31 2.60 -27.44
CA ALA A 87 12.77 2.76 -28.82
C ALA A 87 13.37 1.52 -29.48
#